data_AF-V4LDD6-F1
#
_entry.id   AF-V4LDD6-F1
#
_cell.length_a   1.000
_cell.length_b   1.000
_cell.length_c   1.000
_cell.angle_alpha   90.00
_cell.angle_beta   90.00
_cell.angle_gamma   90.00
#
_symmetry.space_group_name_H-M   'P 1'
#
loop_
_entity.id
_entity.type
_entity.pdbx_description
1 polymer ?
#
loop_
_entity_poly.entity_id
_entity_poly.type
_entity_poly.pdbx_seq_one_letter_code
_entity_poly.pdbx_strand_id
1 'polypeptide(L)'
;IASSFFLLDLLRVYLRIMAATTTTSKKINTMIFGFVILMTTFTLFLGSCSATIYKVGDSDGWTAKDDVYNSWAERKEFHVGDSLVFEYDRNLNDVTQVSGALEYQFCDSFSPKAVYNTGHDVVTFTEPGFHYFISSNHAQCELGQRLDVLVVQDPSRPIPPPPTPSNIFPFAKTYKVGGSKGWRVYDSDFYHKWSEEKQFHVGDKLLFEYSNEANDVLEINGHLEFKSCDPTSPVAVHKTGHDLVMLTEPGVHYFISSKIGHCAAGLKLRVVVAPTPNVPKLPSTDLLTRWLGAAFGSTQAHATFVFDLVLRLANYVSANYVRSRQN
;
A
#
# COMPACT_ATOMS: atom_id res chain seq x y z
N ILE A 1 -17.65 4.38 -21.24
CA ILE A 1 -18.96 3.69 -21.39
C ILE A 1 -19.77 3.74 -20.08
N ALA A 2 -19.21 3.43 -18.90
CA ALA A 2 -19.95 3.56 -17.63
C ALA A 2 -20.37 5.01 -17.29
N SER A 3 -19.54 6.00 -17.61
CA SER A 3 -19.83 7.43 -17.44
C SER A 3 -20.98 7.93 -18.32
N SER A 4 -21.12 7.40 -19.56
CA SER A 4 -22.20 7.77 -20.48
C SER A 4 -23.56 7.20 -20.05
N PHE A 5 -23.59 6.01 -19.43
CA PHE A 5 -24.83 5.44 -18.88
C PHE A 5 -25.30 6.20 -17.63
N PHE A 6 -24.37 6.66 -16.79
CA PHE A 6 -24.67 7.45 -15.60
C PHE A 6 -25.32 8.81 -15.95
N LEU A 7 -24.81 9.49 -16.98
CA LEU A 7 -25.39 10.74 -17.50
C LEU A 7 -26.81 10.55 -18.06
N LEU A 8 -27.07 9.43 -18.73
CA LEU A 8 -28.40 9.10 -19.27
C LEU A 8 -29.43 8.83 -18.18
N ASP A 9 -29.05 8.17 -17.09
CA ASP A 9 -29.97 7.91 -15.98
C ASP A 9 -30.22 9.17 -15.13
N LEU A 10 -29.22 10.04 -14.95
CA LEU A 10 -29.42 11.36 -14.36
C LEU A 10 -30.35 12.25 -15.21
N LEU A 11 -30.21 12.22 -16.54
CA LEU A 11 -31.09 12.93 -17.46
C LEU A 11 -32.53 12.41 -17.38
N ARG A 12 -32.73 11.09 -17.26
CA ARG A 12 -34.05 10.47 -17.06
C ARG A 12 -34.68 10.85 -15.73
N VAL A 13 -33.90 10.89 -14.65
CA VAL A 13 -34.36 11.34 -13.33
C VAL A 13 -34.73 12.82 -13.37
N TYR A 14 -33.91 13.66 -14.02
CA TYR A 14 -34.20 15.08 -14.25
C TYR A 14 -35.50 15.30 -15.03
N LEU A 15 -35.69 14.58 -16.14
CA LEU A 15 -36.92 14.65 -16.94
C LEU A 15 -38.15 14.22 -16.14
N ARG A 16 -38.04 13.20 -15.29
CA ARG A 16 -39.13 12.75 -14.41
C ARG A 16 -39.47 13.77 -13.33
N ILE A 17 -38.47 14.42 -12.73
CA ILE A 17 -38.68 15.49 -11.73
C ILE A 17 -39.35 16.69 -12.40
N MET A 18 -38.88 17.11 -13.58
CA MET A 18 -39.46 18.22 -14.34
C MET A 18 -40.90 17.93 -14.80
N ALA A 19 -41.19 16.69 -15.19
CA ALA A 19 -42.54 16.27 -15.56
C ALA A 19 -43.52 16.25 -14.37
N ALA A 20 -43.03 16.04 -13.14
CA ALA A 20 -43.84 15.99 -11.92
C ALA A 20 -44.13 17.38 -11.31
N THR A 21 -43.45 18.44 -11.75
CA THR A 21 -43.55 19.78 -11.17
C THR A 21 -44.15 20.80 -12.15
N THR A 22 -45.41 20.62 -12.55
CA THR A 22 -46.13 21.61 -13.38
C THR A 22 -46.81 22.73 -12.58
N THR A 23 -46.63 22.81 -11.26
CA THR A 23 -47.42 23.73 -10.41
C THR A 23 -46.67 24.32 -9.21
N THR A 24 -45.47 24.86 -9.40
CA THR A 24 -44.78 25.61 -8.33
C THR A 24 -44.15 26.91 -8.82
N SER A 25 -44.10 27.89 -7.90
CA SER A 25 -43.73 29.29 -8.16
C SER A 25 -42.38 29.43 -8.88
N LYS A 26 -42.23 30.47 -9.71
CA LYS A 26 -40.97 30.78 -10.44
C LYS A 26 -39.73 30.73 -9.54
N LYS A 27 -39.85 31.09 -8.25
CA LYS A 27 -38.75 31.03 -7.27
C LYS A 27 -38.29 29.61 -6.94
N ILE A 28 -39.22 28.65 -6.90
CA ILE A 28 -38.92 27.23 -6.61
C ILE A 28 -38.22 26.60 -7.82
N ASN A 29 -38.68 26.90 -9.04
CA ASN A 29 -38.02 26.41 -10.25
C ASN A 29 -36.59 26.95 -10.41
N THR A 30 -36.34 28.23 -10.08
CA THR A 30 -34.97 28.78 -10.05
C THR A 30 -34.09 28.10 -9.01
N MET A 31 -34.64 27.78 -7.82
CA MET A 31 -33.91 27.11 -6.74
C MET A 31 -33.55 25.66 -7.09
N ILE A 32 -34.48 24.93 -7.70
CA ILE A 32 -34.26 23.56 -8.19
C ILE A 32 -33.20 23.56 -9.30
N PHE A 33 -33.28 24.49 -10.25
CA PHE A 33 -32.32 24.59 -11.34
C PHE A 33 -30.90 24.88 -10.83
N GLY A 34 -30.76 25.77 -9.84
CA GLY A 34 -29.49 26.05 -9.17
C GLY A 34 -28.92 24.84 -8.42
N PHE A 35 -29.77 24.09 -7.71
CA PHE A 35 -29.36 22.88 -7.01
C PHE A 35 -28.92 21.76 -7.97
N VAL A 36 -29.63 21.58 -9.08
CA VAL A 36 -29.26 20.60 -10.12
C VAL A 36 -27.92 20.97 -10.75
N ILE A 37 -27.70 22.24 -11.09
CA ILE A 37 -26.40 22.72 -11.63
C ILE A 37 -25.28 22.44 -10.63
N LEU A 38 -25.46 22.77 -9.35
CA LEU A 38 -24.50 22.51 -8.28
C LEU A 38 -24.16 21.02 -8.13
N MET A 39 -25.16 20.14 -8.23
CA MET A 39 -24.96 18.69 -8.16
C MET A 39 -24.23 18.15 -9.40
N THR A 40 -24.53 18.66 -10.59
CA THR A 40 -23.80 18.29 -11.82
C THR A 40 -22.36 18.81 -11.83
N THR A 41 -22.09 20.02 -11.32
CA THR A 41 -20.71 20.52 -11.24
C THR A 41 -19.92 19.81 -10.16
N PHE A 42 -20.53 19.45 -9.03
CA PHE A 42 -19.90 18.65 -7.97
C PHE A 42 -19.54 17.24 -8.43
N THR A 43 -20.40 16.58 -9.21
CA THR A 43 -20.11 15.25 -9.79
C THR A 43 -19.04 15.28 -10.87
N LEU A 44 -18.92 16.38 -11.64
CA LEU A 44 -17.83 16.60 -12.59
C LEU A 44 -16.48 16.94 -11.90
N PHE A 45 -16.52 17.49 -10.69
CA PHE A 45 -15.33 17.83 -9.89
C PHE A 45 -14.77 16.68 -9.06
N LEU A 46 -15.53 15.60 -8.87
CA LEU A 46 -15.01 14.34 -8.37
C LEU A 46 -14.21 13.66 -9.49
N GLY A 47 -12.98 14.16 -9.70
CA GLY A 47 -11.99 13.54 -10.56
C GLY A 47 -11.94 12.03 -10.26
N SER A 48 -12.09 11.23 -11.31
CA SER A 48 -12.17 9.78 -11.18
C SER A 48 -10.83 9.22 -10.67
N CYS A 49 -10.69 9.06 -9.36
CA CYS A 49 -9.74 8.13 -8.77
C CYS A 49 -10.24 6.72 -9.09
N SER A 50 -9.93 6.22 -10.28
CA SER A 50 -10.23 4.83 -10.63
C SER A 50 -9.00 3.98 -10.36
N ALA A 51 -9.09 3.08 -9.36
CA ALA A 51 -8.15 1.99 -9.20
C ALA A 51 -8.47 0.90 -10.24
N THR A 52 -7.45 0.40 -10.92
CA THR A 52 -7.54 -0.69 -11.88
C THR A 52 -7.16 -2.01 -11.21
N ILE A 53 -7.88 -3.07 -11.54
CA ILE A 53 -7.61 -4.43 -11.05
C ILE A 53 -7.11 -5.25 -12.23
N TYR A 54 -5.95 -5.87 -12.08
CA TYR A 54 -5.29 -6.68 -13.09
C TYR A 54 -5.24 -8.14 -12.65
N LYS A 55 -5.82 -9.04 -13.44
CA LYS A 55 -5.68 -10.48 -13.23
C LYS A 55 -4.35 -10.96 -13.82
N VAL A 56 -3.46 -11.44 -12.95
CA VAL A 56 -2.12 -11.89 -13.34
C VAL A 56 -2.24 -13.15 -14.20
N GLY A 57 -1.61 -13.15 -15.38
CA GLY A 57 -1.69 -14.25 -16.34
C GLY A 57 -3.03 -14.37 -17.07
N ASP A 58 -3.94 -13.39 -16.92
CA ASP A 58 -5.25 -13.34 -17.57
C ASP A 58 -6.07 -14.63 -17.38
N SER A 59 -6.33 -15.42 -18.43
CA SER A 59 -7.07 -16.69 -18.32
C SER A 59 -6.26 -17.82 -17.69
N ASP A 60 -4.93 -17.74 -17.77
CA ASP A 60 -4.03 -18.81 -17.38
C ASP A 60 -3.72 -18.79 -15.88
N GLY A 61 -3.94 -17.63 -15.23
CA GLY A 61 -3.66 -17.43 -13.81
C GLY A 61 -2.17 -17.46 -13.48
N TRP A 62 -1.87 -17.70 -12.21
CA TRP A 62 -0.51 -17.76 -11.66
C TRP A 62 0.02 -19.21 -11.66
N THR A 63 0.79 -19.54 -12.68
CA THR A 63 1.40 -20.85 -12.92
C THR A 63 2.79 -20.73 -13.58
N ALA A 64 3.62 -21.78 -13.48
CA ALA A 64 4.94 -21.84 -14.09
C ALA A 64 4.88 -21.90 -15.62
N LYS A 65 5.24 -20.77 -16.24
CA LYS A 65 5.36 -20.62 -17.70
C LYS A 65 6.45 -19.60 -17.99
N ASP A 66 7.36 -19.99 -18.88
CA ASP A 66 8.47 -19.14 -19.28
C ASP A 66 8.00 -17.90 -20.07
N ASP A 67 8.61 -16.75 -19.81
CA ASP A 67 8.37 -15.43 -20.46
C ASP A 67 6.93 -14.88 -20.50
N VAL A 68 5.95 -15.53 -19.87
CA VAL A 68 4.55 -15.09 -19.91
C VAL A 68 4.33 -13.78 -19.14
N TYR A 69 4.89 -13.65 -17.94
CA TYR A 69 4.58 -12.51 -17.07
C TYR A 69 5.25 -11.21 -17.49
N ASN A 70 6.46 -11.27 -18.06
CA ASN A 70 7.13 -10.11 -18.64
C ASN A 70 6.28 -9.53 -19.78
N SER A 71 5.92 -10.37 -20.76
CA SER A 71 5.05 -9.98 -21.88
C SER A 71 3.64 -9.53 -21.44
N TRP A 72 3.14 -10.09 -20.34
CA TRP A 72 1.89 -9.69 -19.72
C TRP A 72 1.99 -8.29 -19.09
N ALA A 73 3.10 -7.97 -18.43
CA ALA A 73 3.33 -6.69 -17.76
C ALA A 73 3.68 -5.55 -18.73
N GLU A 74 4.46 -5.81 -19.79
CA GLU A 74 4.98 -4.79 -20.73
C GLU A 74 3.92 -3.86 -21.34
N ARG A 75 2.69 -4.34 -21.49
CA ARG A 75 1.58 -3.58 -22.11
C ARG A 75 0.66 -2.91 -21.10
N LYS A 76 1.05 -2.90 -19.82
CA LYS A 76 0.25 -2.38 -18.72
C LYS A 76 1.02 -1.27 -18.01
N GLU A 77 0.28 -0.25 -17.59
CA GLU A 77 0.81 0.82 -16.75
C GLU A 77 0.12 0.74 -15.39
N PHE A 78 0.92 0.45 -14.36
CA PHE A 78 0.42 0.26 -13.00
C PHE A 78 0.57 1.56 -12.23
N HIS A 79 -0.51 1.96 -11.56
CA HIS A 79 -0.54 3.18 -10.76
C HIS A 79 -0.73 2.86 -9.28
N VAL A 80 -0.27 3.77 -8.41
CA VAL A 80 -0.58 3.68 -6.98
C VAL A 80 -2.10 3.64 -6.77
N GLY A 81 -2.58 2.61 -6.09
CA GLY A 81 -4.00 2.32 -5.87
C GLY A 81 -4.53 1.17 -6.73
N ASP A 82 -3.84 0.78 -7.80
CA ASP A 82 -4.17 -0.40 -8.58
C ASP A 82 -3.93 -1.69 -7.79
N SER A 83 -4.54 -2.79 -8.22
CA SER A 83 -4.40 -4.10 -7.58
C SER A 83 -4.07 -5.20 -8.59
N LEU A 84 -3.25 -6.16 -8.17
CA LEU A 84 -3.08 -7.45 -8.82
C LEU A 84 -3.98 -8.50 -8.17
N VAL A 85 -4.53 -9.39 -8.98
CA VAL A 85 -5.25 -10.59 -8.55
C VAL A 85 -4.49 -11.81 -9.03
N PHE A 86 -4.05 -12.63 -8.09
CA PHE A 86 -3.37 -13.90 -8.34
C PHE A 86 -4.34 -15.05 -8.09
N GLU A 87 -4.60 -15.86 -9.11
CA GLU A 87 -5.41 -17.07 -9.02
C GLU A 87 -4.56 -18.30 -9.32
N TYR A 88 -4.54 -19.28 -8.41
CA TYR A 88 -3.70 -20.48 -8.53
C TYR A 88 -4.19 -21.62 -7.62
N ASP A 89 -3.72 -22.84 -7.86
CA ASP A 89 -3.90 -23.96 -6.93
C ASP A 89 -2.98 -23.77 -5.72
N ARG A 90 -3.58 -23.41 -4.58
CA ARG A 90 -2.89 -23.17 -3.30
C ARG A 90 -2.13 -24.38 -2.74
N ASN A 91 -2.38 -25.60 -3.24
CA ASN A 91 -1.62 -26.78 -2.82
C ASN A 91 -0.29 -26.91 -3.58
N LEU A 92 -0.15 -26.22 -4.71
CA LEU A 92 1.01 -26.29 -5.58
C LEU A 92 1.83 -25.01 -5.55
N ASN A 93 1.17 -23.87 -5.32
CA ASN A 93 1.74 -22.54 -5.46
C ASN A 93 1.35 -21.60 -4.33
N ASP A 94 2.08 -20.50 -4.29
CA ASP A 94 1.89 -19.32 -3.47
C ASP A 94 2.32 -18.08 -4.28
N VAL A 95 2.15 -16.91 -3.68
CA VAL A 95 2.72 -15.66 -4.16
C VAL A 95 3.58 -15.09 -3.05
N THR A 96 4.88 -15.01 -3.29
CA THR A 96 5.85 -14.41 -2.40
C THR A 96 6.30 -13.08 -2.98
N GLN A 97 5.98 -11.99 -2.29
CA GLN A 97 6.52 -10.67 -2.63
C GLN A 97 7.93 -10.55 -2.05
N VAL A 98 8.91 -10.19 -2.87
CA VAL A 98 10.30 -9.96 -2.46
C VAL A 98 10.66 -8.47 -2.58
N SER A 99 11.66 -8.05 -1.82
CA SER A 99 12.00 -6.64 -1.70
C SER A 99 12.86 -6.10 -2.85
N GLY A 100 13.59 -6.97 -3.56
CA GLY A 100 14.63 -6.54 -4.50
C GLY A 100 14.72 -7.36 -5.78
N ALA A 101 15.41 -6.78 -6.76
CA ALA A 101 15.62 -7.36 -8.08
C ALA A 101 16.52 -8.61 -8.03
N LEU A 102 17.46 -8.68 -7.09
CA LEU A 102 18.32 -9.86 -6.95
C LEU A 102 17.50 -11.07 -6.44
N GLU A 103 16.65 -10.89 -5.43
CA GLU A 103 15.80 -11.97 -4.93
C GLU A 103 14.87 -12.50 -6.02
N TYR A 104 14.32 -11.59 -6.82
CA TYR A 104 13.54 -11.92 -8.00
C TYR A 104 14.34 -12.70 -9.06
N GLN A 105 15.56 -12.23 -9.37
CA GLN A 105 16.40 -12.81 -10.40
C GLN A 105 16.86 -14.23 -10.03
N PHE A 106 17.19 -14.45 -8.76
CA PHE A 106 17.71 -15.73 -8.24
C PHE A 106 16.66 -16.58 -7.52
N CYS A 107 15.37 -16.21 -7.63
CA CYS A 107 14.27 -16.95 -7.00
C CYS A 107 14.48 -17.18 -5.49
N ASP A 108 15.04 -16.20 -4.79
CA ASP A 108 15.30 -16.26 -3.35
C ASP A 108 14.04 -15.87 -2.56
N SER A 109 13.37 -16.88 -2.01
CA SER A 109 12.20 -16.70 -1.15
C SER A 109 12.51 -16.79 0.36
N PHE A 110 13.79 -16.77 0.78
CA PHE A 110 14.16 -16.97 2.19
C PHE A 110 13.77 -15.81 3.10
N SER A 111 13.60 -14.60 2.55
CA SER A 111 13.20 -13.41 3.30
C SER A 111 12.12 -12.63 2.57
N PRO A 112 10.88 -13.14 2.57
CA PRO A 112 9.78 -12.50 1.87
C PRO A 112 9.41 -11.15 2.51
N LYS A 113 9.07 -10.16 1.69
CA LYS A 113 8.37 -8.93 2.12
C LYS A 113 6.94 -9.27 2.55
N ALA A 114 6.26 -10.12 1.79
CA ALA A 114 4.96 -10.68 2.12
C ALA A 114 4.76 -12.05 1.47
N VAL A 115 3.92 -12.90 2.06
CA VAL A 115 3.52 -14.20 1.50
C VAL A 115 2.01 -14.28 1.46
N TYR A 116 1.48 -14.67 0.31
CA TYR A 116 0.07 -14.88 0.05
C TYR A 116 -0.15 -16.32 -0.42
N ASN A 117 -1.11 -17.03 0.18
CA ASN A 117 -1.25 -18.49 0.04
C ASN A 117 -2.72 -18.96 0.04
N THR A 118 -3.66 -18.09 -0.35
CA THR A 118 -5.08 -18.43 -0.34
C THR A 118 -5.54 -19.11 -1.63
N GLY A 119 -4.79 -18.95 -2.73
CA GLY A 119 -5.17 -19.39 -4.08
C GLY A 119 -5.99 -18.34 -4.85
N HIS A 120 -6.44 -17.27 -4.18
CA HIS A 120 -7.06 -16.10 -4.80
C HIS A 120 -6.67 -14.86 -4.00
N ASP A 121 -5.48 -14.34 -4.26
CA ASP A 121 -4.89 -13.23 -3.49
C ASP A 121 -4.97 -11.91 -4.24
N VAL A 122 -5.29 -10.84 -3.51
CA VAL A 122 -5.37 -9.48 -4.04
C VAL A 122 -4.28 -8.63 -3.40
N VAL A 123 -3.39 -8.07 -4.21
CA VAL A 123 -2.30 -7.21 -3.77
C VAL A 123 -2.52 -5.81 -4.33
N THR A 124 -2.69 -4.81 -3.46
CA THR A 124 -2.87 -3.41 -3.86
C THR A 124 -1.56 -2.64 -3.73
N PHE A 125 -1.21 -1.88 -4.77
CA PHE A 125 -0.03 -1.02 -4.74
C PHE A 125 -0.30 0.25 -3.94
N THR A 126 0.40 0.43 -2.83
CA THR A 126 0.26 1.61 -1.97
C THR A 126 1.38 2.62 -2.14
N GLU A 127 2.45 2.23 -2.83
CA GLU A 127 3.67 3.00 -3.04
C GLU A 127 4.11 2.89 -4.51
N PRO A 128 4.78 3.91 -5.07
CA PRO A 128 5.41 3.81 -6.37
C PRO A 128 6.74 3.04 -6.28
N GLY A 129 7.20 2.52 -7.41
CA GLY A 129 8.46 1.80 -7.53
C GLY A 129 8.29 0.39 -8.10
N PHE A 130 9.38 -0.38 -8.10
CA PHE A 130 9.33 -1.77 -8.53
C PHE A 130 8.79 -2.66 -7.42
N HIS A 131 7.83 -3.51 -7.78
CA HIS A 131 7.34 -4.58 -6.93
C HIS A 131 7.66 -5.93 -7.59
N TYR A 132 8.22 -6.85 -6.82
CA TYR A 132 8.67 -8.15 -7.30
C TYR A 132 7.87 -9.27 -6.64
N PHE A 133 7.37 -10.21 -7.44
CA PHE A 133 6.60 -11.36 -7.00
C PHE A 133 7.20 -12.63 -7.59
N ILE A 134 7.35 -13.66 -6.77
CA ILE A 134 7.87 -14.98 -7.16
C ILE A 134 7.00 -16.08 -6.55
N SER A 135 7.04 -17.29 -7.11
CA SER A 135 6.65 -18.48 -6.35
C SER A 135 7.78 -18.84 -5.37
N SER A 136 7.45 -19.25 -4.14
CA SER A 136 8.45 -19.80 -3.21
C SER A 136 8.92 -21.21 -3.62
N ASN A 137 8.22 -21.86 -4.56
CA ASN A 137 8.73 -23.05 -5.20
C ASN A 137 9.83 -22.66 -6.20
N HIS A 138 11.09 -22.80 -5.77
CA HIS A 138 12.26 -22.44 -6.56
C HIS A 138 12.25 -23.02 -7.98
N ALA A 139 11.81 -24.28 -8.16
CA ALA A 139 11.74 -24.86 -9.49
C ALA A 139 10.70 -24.18 -10.39
N GLN A 140 9.55 -23.79 -9.83
CA GLN A 140 8.51 -23.07 -10.59
C GLN A 140 8.91 -21.62 -10.88
N CYS A 141 9.55 -20.94 -9.94
CA CYS A 141 10.08 -19.59 -10.16
C CYS A 141 11.13 -19.57 -11.28
N GLU A 142 12.07 -20.53 -11.29
CA GLU A 142 13.08 -20.68 -12.36
C GLU A 142 12.46 -21.04 -13.71
N LEU A 143 11.29 -21.70 -13.72
CA LEU A 143 10.47 -21.94 -14.92
C LEU A 143 9.61 -20.72 -15.32
N GLY A 144 9.91 -19.54 -14.79
CA GLY A 144 9.27 -18.28 -15.16
C GLY A 144 8.08 -17.87 -14.30
N GLN A 145 7.76 -18.56 -13.20
CA GLN A 145 6.70 -18.13 -12.26
C GLN A 145 7.14 -16.97 -11.37
N ARG A 146 7.41 -15.83 -12.00
CA ARG A 146 7.86 -14.60 -11.38
C ARG A 146 7.33 -13.41 -12.19
N LEU A 147 7.02 -12.31 -11.52
CA LEU A 147 6.52 -11.08 -12.09
C LEU A 147 7.17 -9.89 -11.41
N ASP A 148 7.77 -8.98 -12.18
CA ASP A 148 8.10 -7.64 -11.73
C ASP A 148 7.17 -6.61 -12.38
N VAL A 149 6.81 -5.58 -11.61
CA VAL A 149 5.95 -4.48 -12.09
C VAL A 149 6.51 -3.16 -11.61
N LEU A 150 6.56 -2.18 -12.51
CA LEU A 150 6.87 -0.79 -12.18
C LEU A 150 5.57 -0.03 -11.92
N VAL A 151 5.38 0.40 -10.68
CA VAL A 151 4.24 1.22 -10.27
C VAL A 151 4.63 2.69 -10.34
N VAL A 152 3.92 3.47 -11.13
CA VAL A 152 4.13 4.90 -11.27
C VAL A 152 3.15 5.68 -10.38
N GLN A 153 3.60 6.86 -9.92
CA GLN A 153 2.73 7.80 -9.24
C GLN A 153 2.16 8.79 -10.27
N ASP A 154 0.83 8.93 -10.31
CA ASP A 154 0.18 9.95 -11.12
C ASP A 154 0.52 11.35 -10.56
N PRO A 155 1.13 12.26 -11.35
CA PRO A 155 1.47 13.62 -10.91
C PRO A 155 0.29 14.44 -10.41
N SER A 156 -0.93 14.10 -10.84
CA SER A 156 -2.16 14.79 -10.43
C SER A 156 -2.68 14.32 -9.07
N ARG A 157 -2.12 13.24 -8.51
CA ARG A 157 -2.52 12.70 -7.21
C ARG A 157 -1.65 13.33 -6.12
N PRO A 158 -2.24 14.05 -5.16
CA PRO A 158 -1.48 14.53 -4.01
C PRO A 158 -0.80 13.35 -3.33
N ILE A 159 0.53 13.40 -3.21
CA ILE A 159 1.26 12.48 -2.32
C ILE A 159 0.60 12.64 -0.95
N PRO A 160 0.08 11.57 -0.32
CA PRO A 160 -0.31 11.65 1.08
C PRO A 160 0.88 12.27 1.82
N PRO A 161 0.70 13.35 2.61
CA PRO A 161 1.82 13.90 3.35
C PRO A 161 2.46 12.73 4.12
N PRO A 162 3.80 12.57 4.07
CA PRO A 162 4.46 11.52 4.84
C PRO A 162 3.90 11.59 6.25
N PRO A 163 3.48 10.47 6.85
CA PRO A 163 2.79 10.50 8.13
C PRO A 163 3.62 11.36 9.07
N THR A 164 3.08 12.53 9.41
CA THR A 164 3.72 13.46 10.35
C THR A 164 4.13 12.61 11.55
N PRO A 165 5.36 12.75 12.12
CA PRO A 165 5.79 11.97 13.28
C PRO A 165 4.87 12.30 14.45
N SER A 166 3.74 11.65 14.45
CA SER A 166 2.69 11.76 15.41
C SER A 166 3.01 10.64 16.36
N ASN A 167 3.11 10.95 17.65
CA ASN A 167 3.23 9.97 18.72
C ASN A 167 1.92 9.14 18.84
N ILE A 168 1.44 8.57 17.72
CA ILE A 168 0.26 7.71 17.57
C ILE A 168 0.55 6.29 18.04
N PHE A 169 1.82 5.95 18.21
CA PHE A 169 2.25 4.70 18.83
C PHE A 169 2.66 4.98 20.29
N PRO A 170 1.72 4.97 21.26
CA PRO A 170 2.04 5.13 22.68
C PRO A 170 2.95 4.02 23.24
N PHE A 171 3.27 3.01 22.41
CA PHE A 171 4.12 1.87 22.74
C PHE A 171 5.39 1.75 21.88
N ALA A 172 5.69 2.72 21.00
CA ALA A 172 6.89 2.69 20.16
C ALA A 172 8.16 2.70 21.02
N LYS A 173 8.95 1.62 20.94
CA LYS A 173 10.21 1.47 21.64
C LYS A 173 11.36 2.01 20.79
N THR A 174 12.37 2.57 21.46
CA THR A 174 13.63 2.91 20.80
C THR A 174 14.70 1.91 21.22
N TYR A 175 15.28 1.23 20.24
CA TYR A 175 16.36 0.26 20.42
C TYR A 175 17.69 0.87 20.03
N LYS A 176 18.60 0.98 21.01
CA LYS A 176 19.98 1.38 20.74
C LYS A 176 20.73 0.20 20.13
N VAL A 177 21.09 0.30 18.86
CA VAL A 177 21.75 -0.76 18.09
C VAL A 177 23.12 -1.07 18.70
N GLY A 178 23.36 -2.34 19.03
CA GLY A 178 24.56 -2.77 19.76
C GLY A 178 24.60 -2.37 21.25
N GLY A 179 23.55 -1.74 21.79
CA GLY A 179 23.50 -1.31 23.19
C GLY A 179 24.60 -0.29 23.52
N SER A 180 25.36 -0.51 24.60
CA SER A 180 26.48 0.36 24.98
C SER A 180 27.66 0.29 24.01
N LYS A 181 27.74 -0.75 23.17
CA LYS A 181 28.82 -0.95 22.20
C LYS A 181 28.63 -0.11 20.92
N GLY A 182 27.39 0.28 20.60
CA GLY A 182 27.07 1.08 19.41
C GLY A 182 27.25 0.33 18.08
N TRP A 183 27.30 1.08 16.98
CA TRP A 183 27.43 0.59 15.61
C TRP A 183 28.90 0.59 15.14
N ARG A 184 29.60 -0.55 15.32
CA ARG A 184 31.03 -0.76 15.03
C ARG A 184 31.31 -2.22 14.71
N VAL A 185 32.41 -2.50 14.01
CA VAL A 185 32.84 -3.87 13.69
C VAL A 185 33.17 -4.64 14.97
N TYR A 186 32.58 -5.82 15.11
CA TYR A 186 32.80 -6.80 16.18
C TYR A 186 32.89 -8.20 15.55
N ASP A 187 32.53 -9.24 16.30
CA ASP A 187 32.35 -10.59 15.76
C ASP A 187 31.17 -10.63 14.77
N SER A 188 31.27 -11.49 13.75
CA SER A 188 30.35 -11.52 12.62
C SER A 188 28.88 -11.80 12.98
N ASP A 189 28.64 -12.42 14.13
CA ASP A 189 27.30 -12.79 14.62
C ASP A 189 26.75 -11.82 15.69
N PHE A 190 27.50 -10.77 16.04
CA PHE A 190 27.16 -9.86 17.13
C PHE A 190 25.79 -9.19 16.94
N TYR A 191 25.57 -8.57 15.77
CA TYR A 191 24.30 -7.88 15.48
C TYR A 191 23.14 -8.83 15.21
N HIS A 192 23.43 -10.03 14.71
CA HIS A 192 22.45 -11.09 14.57
C HIS A 192 21.87 -11.47 15.94
N LYS A 193 22.74 -11.87 16.89
CA LYS A 193 22.34 -12.19 18.27
C LYS A 193 21.62 -11.02 18.95
N TRP A 194 22.16 -9.81 18.78
CA TRP A 194 21.53 -8.60 19.31
C TRP A 194 20.09 -8.43 18.82
N SER A 195 19.82 -8.74 17.55
CA SER A 195 18.48 -8.61 16.96
C SER A 195 17.52 -9.72 17.40
N GLU A 196 18.00 -10.96 17.55
CA GLU A 196 17.16 -12.12 17.92
C GLU A 196 16.57 -12.04 19.33
N GLU A 197 17.25 -11.35 20.24
CA GLU A 197 16.76 -11.10 21.61
C GLU A 197 15.62 -10.07 21.66
N LYS A 198 15.19 -9.52 20.52
CA LYS A 198 14.27 -8.37 20.45
C LYS A 198 13.05 -8.70 19.60
N GLN A 199 11.98 -7.97 19.91
CA GLN A 199 10.69 -8.07 19.21
C GLN A 199 10.33 -6.67 18.72
N PHE A 200 10.53 -6.45 17.43
CA PHE A 200 10.30 -5.16 16.78
C PHE A 200 8.89 -5.11 16.23
N HIS A 201 8.22 -3.98 16.38
CA HIS A 201 6.91 -3.71 15.82
C HIS A 201 6.94 -2.44 14.98
N VAL A 202 5.99 -2.32 14.06
CA VAL A 202 5.75 -1.08 13.33
C VAL A 202 5.61 0.09 14.32
N GLY A 203 6.35 1.17 14.07
CA GLY A 203 6.45 2.35 14.91
C GLY A 203 7.67 2.36 15.84
N ASP A 204 8.32 1.22 16.09
CA ASP A 204 9.58 1.16 16.84
C ASP A 204 10.71 1.91 16.10
N LYS A 205 11.76 2.27 16.84
CA LYS A 205 12.88 3.06 16.33
C LYS A 205 14.21 2.37 16.61
N LEU A 206 15.14 2.45 15.66
CA LEU A 206 16.52 2.04 15.81
C LEU A 206 17.39 3.28 15.96
N LEU A 207 18.12 3.38 17.07
CA LEU A 207 19.12 4.42 17.30
C LEU A 207 20.51 3.85 17.00
N PHE A 208 21.13 4.36 15.95
CA PHE A 208 22.49 4.04 15.57
C PHE A 208 23.45 5.11 16.11
N GLU A 209 24.40 4.69 16.94
CA GLU A 209 25.45 5.56 17.45
C GLU A 209 26.82 5.08 16.99
N TYR A 210 27.56 5.95 16.32
CA TYR A 210 28.88 5.64 15.75
C TYR A 210 29.68 6.92 15.47
N SER A 211 31.00 6.78 15.26
CA SER A 211 31.80 7.87 14.71
C SER A 211 31.50 7.98 13.22
N ASN A 212 30.93 9.09 12.79
CA ASN A 212 30.54 9.37 11.39
C ASN A 212 31.74 9.44 10.41
N GLU A 213 32.95 9.62 10.92
CA GLU A 213 34.19 9.47 10.15
C GLU A 213 34.46 7.98 9.83
N ALA A 214 34.17 7.10 10.80
CA ALA A 214 34.48 5.68 10.73
C ALA A 214 33.38 4.82 10.10
N ASN A 215 32.11 5.20 10.20
CA ASN A 215 30.97 4.39 9.77
C ASN A 215 29.85 5.23 9.16
N ASP A 216 28.89 4.52 8.56
CA ASP A 216 27.58 5.00 8.16
C ASP A 216 26.55 3.86 8.33
N VAL A 217 25.29 4.17 8.03
CA VAL A 217 24.20 3.20 8.03
C VAL A 217 23.43 3.37 6.72
N LEU A 218 23.43 2.31 5.91
CA LEU A 218 22.60 2.20 4.72
C LEU A 218 21.47 1.21 5.03
N GLU A 219 20.23 1.61 4.77
CA GLU A 219 19.11 0.68 4.68
C GLU A 219 19.05 0.14 3.25
N ILE A 220 18.94 -1.18 3.09
CA ILE A 220 18.89 -1.87 1.79
C ILE A 220 17.64 -2.74 1.72
N ASN A 221 17.18 -3.02 0.50
CA ASN A 221 15.92 -3.70 0.27
C ASN A 221 16.04 -5.22 0.51
N GLY A 222 17.12 -5.84 0.07
CA GLY A 222 17.19 -7.27 -0.16
C GLY A 222 18.10 -8.07 0.78
N HIS A 223 17.75 -9.35 0.95
CA HIS A 223 18.57 -10.35 1.62
C HIS A 223 19.89 -10.62 0.89
N LEU A 224 19.88 -10.62 -0.44
CA LEU A 224 21.06 -10.90 -1.24
C LEU A 224 22.08 -9.76 -1.17
N GLU A 225 21.61 -8.52 -1.25
CA GLU A 225 22.43 -7.30 -1.04
C GLU A 225 23.03 -7.30 0.36
N PHE A 226 22.24 -7.71 1.37
CA PHE A 226 22.71 -7.88 2.74
C PHE A 226 23.75 -9.00 2.89
N LYS A 227 23.59 -10.09 2.15
CA LYS A 227 24.51 -11.23 2.18
C LYS A 227 25.83 -10.90 1.49
N SER A 228 25.76 -10.27 0.31
CA SER A 228 26.92 -9.87 -0.50
C SER A 228 27.59 -8.58 -0.02
N CYS A 229 26.95 -7.84 0.90
CA CYS A 229 27.39 -6.52 1.36
C CYS A 229 27.48 -5.50 0.21
N ASP A 230 26.46 -5.48 -0.65
CA ASP A 230 26.38 -4.57 -1.77
C ASP A 230 25.78 -3.21 -1.36
N PRO A 231 26.53 -2.09 -1.43
CA PRO A 231 26.04 -0.77 -1.06
C PRO A 231 25.49 0.03 -2.25
N THR A 232 25.33 -0.53 -3.45
CA THR A 232 25.04 0.26 -4.67
C THR A 232 23.64 0.85 -4.71
N SER A 233 22.66 0.24 -4.05
CA SER A 233 21.24 0.58 -4.18
C SER A 233 20.55 0.78 -2.82
N PRO A 234 20.98 1.73 -1.98
CA PRO A 234 20.38 1.95 -0.67
C PRO A 234 18.99 2.59 -0.79
N VAL A 235 18.08 2.12 0.06
CA VAL A 235 16.75 2.72 0.30
C VAL A 235 16.90 4.04 1.04
N ALA A 236 17.76 4.05 2.05
CA ALA A 236 18.07 5.22 2.86
C ALA A 236 19.55 5.23 3.25
N VAL A 237 20.10 6.43 3.42
CA VAL A 237 21.50 6.64 3.77
C VAL A 237 21.59 7.59 4.96
N HIS A 238 22.23 7.13 6.04
CA HIS A 238 22.40 7.87 7.28
C HIS A 238 23.89 8.00 7.61
N LYS A 239 24.33 9.22 7.94
CA LYS A 239 25.76 9.57 8.10
C LYS A 239 26.02 10.53 9.28
N THR A 240 25.07 10.73 10.18
CA THR A 240 25.23 11.74 11.24
C THR A 240 26.07 11.22 12.42
N GLY A 241 26.12 9.91 12.61
CA GLY A 241 26.73 9.27 13.78
C GLY A 241 25.77 9.10 14.96
N HIS A 242 24.57 9.69 14.89
CA HIS A 242 23.49 9.56 15.86
C HIS A 242 22.15 9.50 15.13
N ASP A 243 21.96 8.46 14.32
CA ASP A 243 20.82 8.35 13.42
C ASP A 243 19.66 7.58 14.06
N LEU A 244 18.47 8.15 13.96
CA LEU A 244 17.23 7.54 14.46
C LEU A 244 16.37 7.09 13.27
N VAL A 245 16.31 5.80 13.03
CA VAL A 245 15.53 5.18 11.96
C VAL A 245 14.20 4.68 12.52
N MET A 246 13.08 5.01 11.89
CA MET A 246 11.76 4.52 12.30
C MET A 246 11.37 3.31 11.44
N LEU A 247 10.90 2.25 12.08
CA LEU A 247 10.41 1.04 11.42
C LEU A 247 8.95 1.25 11.04
N THR A 248 8.70 1.72 9.81
CA THR A 248 7.36 2.13 9.37
C THR A 248 6.54 1.00 8.75
N GLU A 249 7.18 -0.08 8.32
CA GLU A 249 6.54 -1.20 7.64
C GLU A 249 6.81 -2.52 8.37
N PRO A 250 5.87 -3.48 8.32
CA PRO A 250 6.16 -4.84 8.75
C PRO A 250 7.04 -5.54 7.71
N GLY A 251 7.81 -6.53 8.15
CA GLY A 251 8.69 -7.31 7.27
C GLY A 251 10.14 -7.30 7.74
N VAL A 252 11.05 -7.70 6.85
CA VAL A 252 12.48 -7.77 7.16
C VAL A 252 13.18 -6.53 6.64
N HIS A 253 13.86 -5.81 7.53
CA HIS A 253 14.69 -4.66 7.20
C HIS A 253 16.17 -5.01 7.34
N TYR A 254 16.98 -4.50 6.42
CA TYR A 254 18.42 -4.77 6.34
C TYR A 254 19.21 -3.48 6.43
N PHE A 255 20.23 -3.48 7.29
CA PHE A 255 21.12 -2.35 7.48
C PHE A 255 22.57 -2.80 7.31
N ILE A 256 23.37 -2.06 6.56
CA ILE A 256 24.79 -2.32 6.35
C ILE A 256 25.63 -1.05 6.52
N SER A 257 26.92 -1.20 6.79
CA SER A 257 27.90 -0.13 6.62
C SER A 257 28.48 -0.18 5.20
N SER A 258 28.54 0.97 4.51
CA SER A 258 29.13 1.08 3.17
C SER A 258 30.67 1.10 3.20
N LYS A 259 31.24 1.25 4.39
CA LYS A 259 32.69 1.32 4.58
C LYS A 259 33.35 0.00 4.17
N ILE A 260 34.41 0.12 3.37
CA ILE A 260 35.11 -1.01 2.77
C ILE A 260 35.49 -2.02 3.85
N GLY A 261 35.05 -3.28 3.67
CA GLY A 261 35.34 -4.39 4.58
C GLY A 261 34.49 -4.43 5.86
N HIS A 262 33.80 -3.35 6.26
CA HIS A 262 33.07 -3.32 7.53
C HIS A 262 31.84 -4.23 7.53
N CYS A 263 31.02 -4.17 6.48
CA CYS A 263 29.87 -5.08 6.34
C CYS A 263 30.33 -6.55 6.29
N ALA A 264 31.38 -6.86 5.52
CA ALA A 264 31.94 -8.21 5.42
C ALA A 264 32.50 -8.71 6.76
N ALA A 265 33.03 -7.80 7.58
CA ALA A 265 33.47 -8.08 8.95
C ALA A 265 32.32 -8.18 9.96
N GLY A 266 31.06 -8.11 9.52
CA GLY A 266 29.88 -8.31 10.37
C GLY A 266 29.15 -7.05 10.80
N LEU A 267 29.55 -5.86 10.35
CA LEU A 267 28.81 -4.62 10.62
C LEU A 267 27.58 -4.51 9.71
N LYS A 268 26.62 -5.39 9.97
CA LYS A 268 25.35 -5.50 9.27
C LYS A 268 24.27 -6.03 10.22
N LEU A 269 23.05 -5.56 10.07
CA LEU A 269 21.93 -5.87 10.94
C LEU A 269 20.70 -6.27 10.12
N ARG A 270 20.09 -7.39 10.50
CA ARG A 270 18.79 -7.83 10.01
C ARG A 270 17.77 -7.64 11.12
N VAL A 271 16.62 -7.04 10.81
CA VAL A 271 15.55 -6.77 11.78
C VAL A 271 14.24 -7.33 11.23
N VAL A 272 13.52 -8.13 12.01
CA VAL A 272 12.19 -8.63 11.66
C VAL A 272 11.15 -7.80 12.41
N VAL A 273 10.31 -7.10 11.68
CA VAL A 273 9.31 -6.16 12.20
C VAL A 273 7.93 -6.77 12.06
N ALA A 274 7.28 -7.00 13.20
CA ALA A 274 5.90 -7.46 13.22
C ALA A 274 4.93 -6.29 12.95
N PRO A 275 3.76 -6.54 12.35
CA PRO A 275 2.68 -5.56 12.31
C PRO A 275 2.33 -5.08 13.72
N THR A 276 1.89 -3.83 13.87
CA THR A 276 1.34 -3.39 15.15
C THR A 276 0.23 -4.33 15.61
N PRO A 277 0.22 -4.79 16.87
CA PRO A 277 -0.94 -5.47 17.43
C PRO A 277 -2.15 -4.58 17.20
N ASN A 278 -3.24 -5.13 16.68
CA ASN A 278 -4.48 -4.39 16.46
C ASN A 278 -4.90 -3.75 17.79
N VAL A 279 -4.52 -2.49 18.03
CA VAL A 279 -5.31 -1.60 18.86
C VAL A 279 -6.64 -1.56 18.12
N PRO A 280 -7.76 -1.97 18.73
CA PRO A 280 -9.06 -1.83 18.10
C PRO A 280 -9.13 -0.41 17.58
N LYS A 281 -9.10 -0.23 16.26
CA LYS A 281 -9.36 1.08 15.66
C LYS A 281 -10.74 1.42 16.17
N LEU A 282 -10.82 2.37 17.11
CA LEU A 282 -12.12 2.91 17.49
C LEU A 282 -12.76 3.33 16.16
N PRO A 283 -13.93 2.79 15.81
CA PRO A 283 -14.49 2.97 14.49
C PRO A 283 -14.46 4.45 14.12
N SER A 284 -13.94 4.80 12.94
CA SER A 284 -13.96 6.18 12.43
C SER A 284 -15.38 6.76 12.38
N THR A 285 -16.40 5.91 12.50
CA THR A 285 -17.79 6.28 12.68
C THR A 285 -18.07 6.98 14.01
N ASP A 286 -17.35 6.71 15.11
CA ASP A 286 -17.62 7.34 16.41
C ASP A 286 -17.19 8.81 16.48
N LEU A 287 -16.07 9.15 15.82
CA LEU A 287 -15.61 10.54 15.72
C LEU A 287 -16.51 11.37 14.78
N LEU A 288 -16.98 10.76 13.69
CA LEU A 288 -17.94 11.39 12.78
C LEU A 288 -19.33 11.57 13.44
N THR A 289 -19.76 10.60 14.27
CA THR A 289 -21.03 10.66 15.00
C THR A 289 -20.98 11.71 16.12
N ARG A 290 -19.85 11.83 16.84
CA ARG A 290 -19.65 12.90 17.85
C ARG A 290 -19.55 14.30 17.24
N TRP A 291 -18.96 14.44 16.05
CA TRP A 291 -18.91 15.73 15.35
C TRP A 291 -20.27 16.13 14.78
N LEU A 292 -21.01 15.20 14.17
CA LEU A 292 -22.34 15.48 13.62
C LEU A 292 -23.39 15.76 14.71
N GLY A 293 -23.29 15.09 15.86
CA GLY A 293 -24.14 15.36 17.02
C GLY A 293 -23.90 16.72 17.69
N ALA A 294 -22.70 17.28 17.54
CA ALA A 294 -22.38 18.62 18.06
C ALA A 294 -22.74 19.76 17.09
N ALA A 295 -22.83 19.48 15.79
CA ALA A 295 -23.10 20.49 14.77
C ALA A 295 -24.59 20.72 14.46
N PHE A 296 -25.44 19.71 14.69
CA PHE A 296 -26.86 19.79 14.31
C PHE A 296 -27.78 19.50 15.49
N GLY A 297 -28.15 20.59 16.18
CA GLY A 297 -29.28 20.60 17.09
C GLY A 297 -30.58 20.20 16.39
N SER A 298 -31.46 19.58 17.17
CA SER A 298 -32.79 19.04 16.84
C SER A 298 -33.58 19.78 15.75
N THR A 299 -33.55 19.28 14.52
CA THR A 299 -34.67 19.34 13.54
C THR A 299 -34.62 18.09 12.64
N GLN A 300 -35.11 16.98 13.18
CA GLN A 300 -34.93 15.62 12.67
C GLN A 300 -36.20 15.13 11.96
N ALA A 301 -36.19 15.10 10.62
CA ALA A 301 -37.03 14.21 9.80
C ALA A 301 -36.62 14.22 8.32
N HIS A 302 -36.32 15.40 7.76
CA HIS A 302 -36.05 15.54 6.31
C HIS A 302 -34.60 15.24 5.93
N ALA A 303 -33.63 15.59 6.79
CA ALA A 303 -32.20 15.38 6.51
C ALA A 303 -31.79 13.90 6.55
N THR A 304 -32.40 13.11 7.44
CA THR A 304 -32.17 11.65 7.55
C THR A 304 -32.68 10.90 6.32
N PHE A 305 -33.81 11.33 5.72
CA PHE A 305 -34.34 10.70 4.51
C PHE A 305 -33.45 10.95 3.28
N VAL A 306 -32.97 12.19 3.12
CA VAL A 306 -32.07 12.54 2.00
C VAL A 306 -30.72 11.83 2.15
N PHE A 307 -30.19 11.74 3.37
CA PHE A 307 -28.93 11.06 3.63
C PHE A 307 -29.03 9.53 3.42
N ASP A 308 -30.11 8.91 3.89
CA ASP A 308 -30.37 7.48 3.68
C ASP A 308 -30.62 7.17 2.19
N LEU A 309 -31.29 8.06 1.44
CA LEU A 309 -31.49 7.91 0.01
C LEU A 309 -30.16 8.03 -0.77
N VAL A 310 -29.29 8.98 -0.40
CA VAL A 310 -27.96 9.16 -1.01
C VAL A 310 -27.06 7.96 -0.71
N LEU A 311 -27.08 7.42 0.50
CA LEU A 311 -26.34 6.20 0.87
C LEU A 311 -26.87 4.96 0.14
N ARG A 312 -28.19 4.79 0.05
CA ARG A 312 -28.80 3.68 -0.71
C ARG A 312 -28.48 3.77 -2.21
N LEU A 313 -28.47 4.98 -2.77
CA LEU A 313 -28.05 5.21 -4.15
C LEU A 313 -26.55 4.94 -4.35
N ALA A 314 -25.69 5.39 -3.43
CA ALA A 314 -24.25 5.11 -3.48
C ALA A 314 -23.95 3.60 -3.41
N ASN A 315 -24.63 2.89 -2.51
CA ASN A 315 -24.50 1.43 -2.38
C ASN A 315 -25.06 0.67 -3.59
N TYR A 316 -26.17 1.14 -4.17
CA TYR A 316 -26.74 0.58 -5.39
C TYR A 316 -25.83 0.78 -6.61
N VAL A 317 -25.16 1.94 -6.71
CA VAL A 317 -24.17 2.22 -7.76
C VAL A 317 -22.94 1.33 -7.61
N SER A 318 -22.44 1.17 -6.37
CA SER A 318 -21.28 0.31 -6.09
C SER A 318 -21.56 -1.17 -6.43
N ALA A 319 -22.75 -1.67 -6.07
CA ALA A 319 -23.15 -3.06 -6.36
C ALA A 319 -23.34 -3.36 -7.86
N ASN A 320 -23.84 -2.39 -8.64
CA ASN A 320 -24.06 -2.59 -10.07
C ASN A 320 -22.81 -2.33 -10.93
N TYR A 321 -21.85 -1.54 -10.43
CA TYR A 321 -20.56 -1.35 -11.08
C TYR A 321 -19.68 -2.61 -11.01
N VAL A 322 -19.71 -3.33 -9.88
CA VAL A 322 -19.02 -4.63 -9.74
C VAL A 322 -19.63 -5.69 -10.69
N ARG A 323 -20.94 -5.65 -10.91
CA ARG A 323 -21.66 -6.62 -11.75
C ARG A 323 -21.48 -6.41 -13.25
N SER A 324 -21.16 -5.20 -13.73
CA SER A 324 -20.99 -4.92 -15.17
C SER A 324 -19.59 -5.25 -15.73
N ARG A 325 -18.66 -5.69 -14.87
CA ARG A 325 -17.28 -6.07 -15.25
C ARG A 325 -16.99 -7.57 -15.14
N GLN A 326 -17.98 -8.38 -14.79
CA GLN A 326 -17.90 -9.84 -14.80
C GLN A 326 -18.54 -10.49 -16.05
N ASN A 327 -19.10 -9.69 -16.96
CA ASN A 327 -19.64 -10.13 -18.26
C ASN A 327 -18.92 -9.41 -19.40
#